data_AF-A0A3C2AQH9-F1
#
_entry.id   AF-A0A3C2AQH9-F1
#
_cell.length_a   1.000
_cell.length_b   1.000
_cell.length_c   1.000
_cell.angle_alpha   90.00
_cell.angle_beta   90.00
_cell.angle_gamma   90.00
#
_symmetry.space_group_name_H-M   'P 1'
#
loop_
_entity.id
_entity.type
_entity.pdbx_description
1 polymer ?
#
loop_
_entity_poly.entity_id
_entity_poly.type
_entity_poly.pdbx_seq_one_letter_code
_entity_poly.pdbx_strand_id
1 'polypeptide(L)'
;MEKTFAEEVAEGLSASPKFLSSKYHYDDEGSRIFQEIMAMPEYYLTNCEMDIMKNRAIEIYEATRFKGHFNIIELGAGDGQKTKELLR
;
A
#
# COMPACT_ATOMS: atom_id res chain seq x y z
N MET A 1 10.38 21.51 -5.40
CA MET A 1 9.82 21.47 -4.03
C MET A 1 8.49 20.75 -4.13
N GLU A 2 8.23 19.81 -3.24
CA GLU A 2 6.87 19.25 -3.12
C GLU A 2 5.91 20.35 -2.65
N LYS A 3 4.68 20.33 -3.17
CA LYS A 3 3.61 21.24 -2.74
C LYS A 3 3.13 20.83 -1.35
N THR A 4 2.76 21.81 -0.53
CA THR A 4 2.13 21.58 0.77
C THR A 4 0.69 21.10 0.61
N PHE A 5 0.13 20.50 1.67
CA PHE A 5 -1.29 20.13 1.72
C PHE A 5 -2.22 21.28 1.34
N ALA A 6 -2.00 22.47 1.91
CA ALA A 6 -2.84 23.64 1.67
C ALA A 6 -2.80 24.09 0.20
N GLU A 7 -1.62 24.07 -0.43
CA GLU A 7 -1.47 24.42 -1.85
C GLU A 7 -2.20 23.43 -2.76
N GLU A 8 -2.06 22.12 -2.52
CA GLU A 8 -2.73 21.09 -3.32
C GLU A 8 -4.26 21.12 -3.16
N VAL A 9 -4.75 21.37 -1.94
CA VAL A 9 -6.19 21.52 -1.68
C VAL A 9 -6.74 22.77 -2.36
N ALA A 10 -6.05 23.91 -2.25
CA ALA A 10 -6.48 25.16 -2.88
C ALA A 10 -6.55 25.02 -4.41
N GLU A 11 -5.55 24.39 -5.03
CA GLU A 11 -5.54 24.08 -6.46
C GLU A 11 -6.70 23.15 -6.85
N GLY A 12 -6.84 22.02 -6.16
CA GLY A 12 -7.85 21.01 -6.48
C GLY A 12 -9.30 21.50 -6.32
N LEU A 13 -9.58 22.31 -5.30
CA LEU A 13 -10.90 22.90 -5.08
C LEU A 13 -11.21 24.08 -6.01
N SER A 14 -10.17 24.71 -6.58
CA SER A 14 -10.31 25.79 -7.57
C SER A 14 -10.45 25.27 -9.01
N ALA A 15 -10.15 24.00 -9.27
CA ALA A 15 -10.23 23.39 -10.59
C ALA A 15 -11.67 23.14 -11.08
N SER A 16 -11.80 22.92 -12.41
CA SER A 16 -13.04 22.48 -13.06
C SER A 16 -12.71 21.35 -14.05
N PRO A 17 -13.00 20.08 -13.71
CA PRO A 17 -13.67 19.62 -12.49
C PRO A 17 -12.78 19.73 -11.23
N LYS A 18 -13.42 19.82 -10.06
CA LYS A 18 -12.73 19.79 -8.75
C LYS A 18 -12.14 18.42 -8.49
N PHE A 19 -11.01 18.38 -7.79
CA PHE A 19 -10.35 17.13 -7.42
C PHE A 19 -9.59 17.28 -6.10
N LEU A 20 -9.25 16.15 -5.48
CA LEU A 20 -8.28 16.04 -4.38
C LEU A 20 -7.41 14.80 -4.63
N SER A 21 -6.16 14.83 -4.19
CA SER A 21 -5.30 13.64 -4.23
C SER A 21 -5.80 12.58 -3.24
N SER A 22 -5.88 11.32 -3.68
CA SER A 22 -6.28 10.21 -2.82
C SER A 22 -5.31 9.93 -1.68
N LYS A 23 -4.08 10.46 -1.72
CA LYS A 23 -3.12 10.34 -0.60
C LYS A 23 -3.66 10.93 0.71
N TYR A 24 -4.60 11.88 0.61
CA TYR A 24 -5.27 12.49 1.77
C TYR A 24 -6.43 11.65 2.33
N HIS A 25 -6.73 10.49 1.74
CA HIS A 25 -7.66 9.53 2.33
C HIS A 25 -7.03 8.74 3.49
N TYR A 26 -5.72 8.83 3.72
CA TYR A 26 -4.99 7.95 4.63
C TYR A 26 -4.50 8.69 5.88
N ASP A 27 -5.37 9.45 6.52
CA ASP A 27 -5.18 9.80 7.94
C ASP A 27 -5.47 8.57 8.83
N ASP A 28 -5.45 8.74 10.16
CA ASP A 28 -5.67 7.61 11.07
C ASP A 28 -7.04 6.94 10.84
N GLU A 29 -8.09 7.73 10.62
CA GLU A 29 -9.45 7.23 10.45
C GLU A 29 -9.67 6.62 9.07
N GLY A 30 -9.18 7.28 8.02
CA GLY A 30 -9.24 6.76 6.66
C GLY A 30 -8.41 5.49 6.48
N SER A 31 -7.28 5.37 7.19
CA SER A 31 -6.52 4.13 7.27
C SER A 31 -7.30 3.02 7.97
N ARG A 32 -7.99 3.33 9.08
CA ARG A 32 -8.87 2.39 9.78
C ARG A 32 -10.00 1.89 8.88
N ILE A 33 -10.66 2.78 8.15
CA ILE A 33 -11.71 2.45 7.16
C ILE A 33 -11.12 1.58 6.04
N PHE A 34 -9.92 1.89 5.55
CA PHE A 34 -9.29 1.09 4.51
C PHE A 34 -9.01 -0.35 4.99
N GLN A 35 -8.64 -0.56 6.25
CA GLN A 35 -8.51 -1.90 6.84
C GLN A 35 -9.84 -2.67 6.85
N GLU A 36 -10.96 -1.98 7.14
CA GLU A 36 -12.29 -2.59 7.06
C GLU A 36 -12.65 -2.96 5.61
N ILE A 37 -12.37 -2.07 4.65
CA ILE A 37 -12.55 -2.35 3.22
C ILE A 37 -11.77 -3.59 2.81
N MET A 38 -10.51 -3.71 3.24
CA MET A 38 -9.67 -4.88 2.92
C MET A 38 -10.18 -6.21 3.51
N ALA A 39 -11.02 -6.16 4.55
CA ALA A 39 -11.65 -7.34 5.14
C ALA A 39 -12.98 -7.72 4.45
N MET A 40 -13.52 -6.87 3.57
CA MET A 40 -14.78 -7.14 2.88
C MET A 40 -14.62 -8.26 1.85
N PRO A 41 -15.59 -9.18 1.72
CA PRO A 41 -15.53 -10.26 0.73
C PRO A 41 -15.51 -9.74 -0.72
N GLU A 42 -16.11 -8.59 -0.98
CA GLU A 42 -16.11 -7.93 -2.29
C GLU A 42 -14.73 -7.36 -2.65
N TYR A 43 -13.91 -7.00 -1.65
CA TYR A 43 -12.56 -6.45 -1.84
C TYR A 43 -11.51 -7.56 -1.80
N TYR A 44 -11.59 -8.48 -2.77
CA TYR A 44 -10.77 -9.68 -2.83
C TYR A 44 -9.26 -9.41 -2.98
N LEU A 45 -8.85 -8.20 -3.36
CA LEU A 45 -7.46 -7.85 -3.72
C LEU A 45 -6.46 -8.18 -2.60
N THR A 46 -6.78 -7.82 -1.36
CA THR A 46 -5.91 -8.07 -0.20
C THR A 46 -5.72 -9.58 0.03
N ASN A 47 -6.78 -10.36 -0.11
CA ASN A 47 -6.73 -11.82 0.04
C ASN A 47 -5.91 -12.48 -1.07
N CYS A 48 -6.07 -12.04 -2.32
CA CYS A 48 -5.28 -12.56 -3.44
C CYS A 48 -3.80 -12.23 -3.30
N GLU A 49 -3.45 -11.00 -2.92
CA GLU A 49 -2.04 -10.64 -2.69
C GLU A 49 -1.45 -11.45 -1.55
N MET A 50 -2.18 -11.61 -0.44
CA MET A 50 -1.74 -12.42 0.69
C MET A 50 -1.56 -13.89 0.32
N ASP A 51 -2.42 -14.46 -0.52
CA ASP A 51 -2.27 -15.83 -1.03
C ASP A 51 -0.97 -16.00 -1.84
N ILE A 52 -0.65 -15.03 -2.70
CA ILE A 52 0.61 -15.04 -3.45
C ILE A 52 1.80 -14.94 -2.51
N MET A 53 1.78 -14.02 -1.54
CA MET A 53 2.87 -13.86 -0.57
C MET A 53 3.10 -15.16 0.22
N LYS A 54 2.04 -15.87 0.60
CA LYS A 54 2.11 -17.17 1.29
C LYS A 54 2.67 -18.28 0.43
N ASN A 55 2.11 -18.44 -0.77
CA ASN A 55 2.33 -19.64 -1.56
C ASN A 55 3.52 -19.53 -2.52
N ARG A 56 4.00 -18.31 -2.77
CA ARG A 56 5.06 -18.02 -3.76
C ARG A 56 6.28 -17.32 -3.17
N ALA A 57 6.39 -17.18 -1.84
CA ALA A 57 7.53 -16.51 -1.19
C ALA A 57 8.89 -17.04 -1.66
N ILE A 58 9.05 -18.37 -1.69
CA ILE A 58 10.29 -19.02 -2.14
C ILE A 58 10.58 -18.72 -3.60
N GLU A 59 9.59 -18.84 -4.48
CA GLU A 59 9.73 -18.56 -5.91
C GLU A 59 10.13 -17.09 -6.15
N ILE A 60 9.52 -16.16 -5.39
CA ILE A 60 9.87 -14.73 -5.44
C ILE A 60 11.33 -14.53 -5.01
N TYR A 61 11.76 -15.14 -3.90
CA TYR A 61 13.14 -15.05 -3.43
C TYR A 61 14.14 -15.61 -4.45
N GLU A 62 13.88 -16.80 -4.99
CA GLU A 62 14.74 -17.43 -5.99
C GLU A 62 14.88 -16.58 -7.26
N ALA A 63 13.80 -15.93 -7.68
CA ALA A 63 13.81 -15.04 -8.84
C ALA A 63 14.70 -13.80 -8.66
N THR A 64 14.94 -13.35 -7.42
CA THR A 64 15.84 -12.22 -7.14
C THR A 64 17.31 -12.55 -7.43
N ARG A 65 17.68 -13.84 -7.37
CA ARG A 65 19.06 -14.34 -7.50
C ARG A 65 20.05 -13.72 -6.51
N PHE A 66 19.57 -13.14 -5.42
CA PHE A 66 20.44 -12.64 -4.37
C PHE A 66 21.24 -13.78 -3.74
N LYS A 67 22.48 -13.48 -3.36
CA LYS A 67 23.37 -14.40 -2.64
C LYS A 67 23.81 -13.71 -1.36
N GLY A 68 23.44 -14.29 -0.22
CA GLY A 68 23.74 -13.72 1.09
C GLY A 68 22.72 -12.68 1.55
N HIS A 69 23.17 -11.72 2.37
CA HIS A 69 22.30 -10.70 2.95
C HIS A 69 21.78 -9.72 1.89
N PHE A 70 20.51 -9.34 2.01
CA PHE A 70 19.86 -8.33 1.19
C PHE A 70 18.93 -7.46 2.05
N ASN A 71 18.58 -6.29 1.52
CA ASN A 71 17.62 -5.39 2.16
C ASN A 71 16.28 -5.48 1.43
N ILE A 72 15.19 -5.44 2.19
CA ILE A 72 13.83 -5.29 1.65
C ILE A 72 13.37 -3.86 1.90
N ILE A 73 12.87 -3.21 0.86
CA ILE A 73 12.28 -1.87 0.93
C ILE A 73 10.80 -2.01 0.59
N GLU A 74 9.93 -1.76 1.56
CA GLU A 74 8.48 -1.76 1.38
C GLU A 74 7.99 -0.31 1.24
N LEU A 75 7.48 0.03 0.06
CA LEU A 75 6.97 1.37 -0.23
C LEU A 75 5.52 1.47 0.24
N GLY A 76 5.29 2.18 1.34
CA GLY A 76 3.95 2.31 1.94
C GLY A 76 3.51 1.04 2.66
N ALA A 77 4.25 0.65 3.70
CA ALA A 77 4.11 -0.66 4.35
C ALA A 77 2.78 -0.92 5.08
N GLY A 78 1.99 0.12 5.37
CA GLY A 78 0.81 -0.04 6.21
C GLY A 78 1.16 -0.73 7.53
N ASP A 79 0.58 -1.91 7.79
CA ASP A 79 0.82 -2.72 8.99
C ASP A 79 1.95 -3.76 8.85
N GLY A 80 2.57 -3.85 7.65
CA GLY A 80 3.69 -4.75 7.34
C GLY A 80 3.36 -6.24 7.37
N GLN A 81 2.07 -6.65 7.38
CA GLN A 81 1.71 -8.06 7.46
C GLN A 81 2.21 -8.86 6.26
N LYS A 82 2.13 -8.29 5.05
CA LYS A 82 2.56 -8.95 3.81
C LYS A 82 4.05 -9.22 3.79
N THR A 83 4.86 -8.24 4.22
CA THR A 83 6.31 -8.40 4.34
C THR A 83 6.68 -9.46 5.38
N LYS A 84 5.96 -9.52 6.51
CA LYS A 84 6.16 -10.60 7.49
C LYS A 84 5.88 -11.96 6.87
N GLU A 85 4.83 -12.08 6.05
CA GLU A 85 4.49 -13.34 5.41
C GLU A 85 5.50 -13.75 4.34
N LEU A 86 5.98 -12.80 3.53
CA LEU A 86 7.02 -13.03 2.53
C LEU A 86 8.35 -13.51 3.16
N LEU A 87 8.61 -13.12 4.41
CA LEU A 87 9.85 -13.41 5.14
C LEU A 87 9.79 -14.67 6.02
N ARG A 88 8.64 -15.35 6.09
CA ARG A 88 8.49 -16.62 6.82
C ARG A 88 9.16 -17.77 6.07
#